data_AF-E4Q3X2-F1
#
_entry.id   AF-E4Q3X2-F1
#
_cell.length_a   1.000
_cell.length_b   1.000
_cell.length_c   1.000
_cell.angle_alpha   90.00
_cell.angle_beta   90.00
_cell.angle_gamma   90.00
#
_symmetry.space_group_name_H-M   'P 1'
#
loop_
_entity.id
_entity.type
_entity.pdbx_description
1 polymer ?
#
loop_
_entity_poly.entity_id
_entity_poly.type
_entity_poly.pdbx_seq_one_letter_code
_entity_poly.pdbx_strand_id
1 'polypeptide(L)'
;MIESLEVKIKDEVDLFILEHRVNKFIEKNFLNNPSLIIIARELATNILKYGGEGHIRIDLTPEKIIILAEDEGRKQENVSKLNISSGLGLGLKIIENNTDEMEIKKNARGGTTVKAVINLIRKSEKDLRISVGIATRPKHLEDKNGDVVVFKRINGKYLLVVADVLGHGDKAYEVAERIKEYTMKVNNITTLYNFFIRLEMEIAGTRGSAVFSAVISSQKIEYFNIGNIRAWLASYKNVKYLSQVPGIVGRLPVNFKSFIESGGLYNSALVVCTDGITRRFTPESYSSLINECENVQQLAEKILAECGLPEDDATVVILKG
;
A
#
# COMPACT_ATOMS: atom_id res chain seq x y z
N MET A 1 -2.14 -10.82 11.52
CA MET A 1 -2.40 -11.44 10.19
C MET A 1 -3.33 -10.49 9.45
N ILE A 2 -2.93 -10.05 8.25
CA ILE A 2 -3.70 -9.08 7.44
C ILE A 2 -4.65 -9.84 6.50
N GLU A 3 -4.13 -10.85 5.81
CA GLU A 3 -4.90 -11.66 4.86
C GLU A 3 -4.26 -13.05 4.72
N SER A 4 -5.05 -14.05 4.31
CA SER A 4 -4.55 -15.39 3.99
C SER A 4 -5.16 -15.91 2.70
N LEU A 5 -4.40 -16.76 2.00
CA LEU A 5 -4.80 -17.51 0.81
C LEU A 5 -4.47 -18.98 1.04
N GLU A 6 -5.39 -19.88 0.72
CA GLU A 6 -5.15 -21.33 0.79
C GLU A 6 -5.68 -22.02 -0.47
N VAL A 7 -4.87 -22.91 -1.05
CA VAL A 7 -5.15 -23.65 -2.28
C VAL A 7 -4.78 -25.12 -2.08
N LYS A 8 -5.73 -26.03 -2.34
CA LYS A 8 -5.46 -27.47 -2.39
C LYS A 8 -4.75 -27.81 -3.70
N ILE A 9 -3.77 -28.69 -3.64
CA ILE A 9 -2.98 -29.17 -4.78
C ILE A 9 -3.15 -30.69 -4.87
N LYS A 10 -3.77 -31.16 -5.95
CA LYS A 10 -4.05 -32.57 -6.21
C LYS A 10 -3.64 -32.99 -7.61
N ASP A 11 -3.76 -32.10 -8.59
CA ASP A 11 -3.33 -32.36 -9.97
C ASP A 11 -2.70 -31.11 -10.62
N GLU A 12 -2.27 -31.25 -11.88
CA GLU A 12 -1.60 -30.16 -12.62
C GLU A 12 -2.51 -28.95 -12.89
N VAL A 13 -3.85 -29.13 -12.92
CA VAL A 13 -4.79 -28.02 -13.11
C VAL A 13 -4.75 -27.08 -11.91
N ASP A 14 -4.53 -27.62 -10.71
CA ASP A 14 -4.41 -26.83 -9.48
C ASP A 14 -3.21 -25.88 -9.49
N LEU A 15 -2.18 -26.14 -10.29
CA LEU A 15 -1.04 -25.22 -10.46
C LEU A 15 -1.49 -23.90 -11.12
N PHE A 16 -2.37 -23.98 -12.11
CA PHE A 16 -2.93 -22.78 -12.77
C PHE A 16 -3.87 -22.03 -11.82
N ILE A 17 -4.65 -22.74 -11.03
CA ILE A 17 -5.53 -22.14 -10.01
C ILE A 17 -4.69 -21.42 -8.95
N LEU A 18 -3.61 -22.07 -8.48
CA LEU A 18 -2.66 -21.47 -7.54
C LEU A 18 -2.07 -20.19 -8.11
N GLU A 19 -1.50 -20.24 -9.32
CA GLU A 19 -0.88 -19.08 -9.95
C GLU A 19 -1.90 -17.92 -10.13
N HIS A 20 -3.12 -18.21 -10.58
CA HIS A 20 -4.17 -17.21 -10.68
C HIS A 20 -4.52 -16.58 -9.33
N ARG A 21 -4.69 -17.40 -8.28
CA ARG A 21 -5.06 -16.91 -6.94
C ARG A 21 -3.92 -16.15 -6.27
N VAL A 22 -2.67 -16.55 -6.47
CA VAL A 22 -1.49 -15.84 -5.98
C VAL A 22 -1.36 -14.49 -6.69
N ASN A 23 -1.56 -14.43 -8.01
CA ASN A 23 -1.58 -13.15 -8.74
C ASN A 23 -2.65 -12.20 -8.18
N LYS A 24 -3.89 -12.68 -8.00
CA LYS A 24 -4.95 -11.87 -7.39
C LYS A 24 -4.61 -11.42 -5.97
N PHE A 25 -3.95 -12.29 -5.18
CA PHE A 25 -3.51 -11.95 -3.83
C PHE A 25 -2.45 -10.85 -3.82
N ILE A 26 -1.47 -10.92 -4.73
CA ILE A 26 -0.45 -9.88 -4.93
C ILE A 26 -1.09 -8.55 -5.33
N GLU A 27 -1.97 -8.58 -6.33
CA GLU A 27 -2.65 -7.39 -6.86
C GLU A 27 -3.54 -6.72 -5.81
N LYS A 28 -4.32 -7.51 -5.08
CA LYS A 28 -5.21 -7.02 -4.02
C LYS A 28 -4.44 -6.35 -2.88
N ASN A 29 -3.26 -6.88 -2.56
CA ASN A 29 -2.44 -6.43 -1.44
C ASN A 29 -1.28 -5.51 -1.83
N PHE A 30 -1.22 -5.08 -3.11
CA PHE A 30 -0.18 -4.22 -3.65
C PHE A 30 1.25 -4.73 -3.36
N LEU A 31 1.45 -6.05 -3.33
CA LEU A 31 2.73 -6.65 -2.91
C LEU A 31 3.80 -6.50 -4.00
N ASN A 32 4.97 -5.98 -3.64
CA ASN A 32 6.14 -5.97 -4.51
C ASN A 32 7.02 -7.22 -4.28
N ASN A 33 6.54 -8.39 -4.70
CA ASN A 33 7.36 -9.60 -4.63
C ASN A 33 7.06 -10.57 -5.79
N PRO A 34 7.72 -10.41 -6.96
CA PRO A 34 7.51 -11.30 -8.10
C PRO A 34 7.94 -12.74 -7.80
N SER A 35 8.84 -12.94 -6.84
CA SER A 35 9.31 -14.27 -6.43
C SER A 35 8.25 -15.09 -5.71
N LEU A 36 7.18 -14.47 -5.18
CA LEU A 36 6.10 -15.18 -4.49
C LEU A 36 5.44 -16.24 -5.38
N ILE A 37 5.19 -15.92 -6.65
CA ILE A 37 4.59 -16.86 -7.62
C ILE A 37 5.55 -18.01 -7.89
N ILE A 38 6.83 -17.71 -8.09
CA ILE A 38 7.87 -18.71 -8.36
C ILE A 38 7.95 -19.69 -7.19
N ILE A 39 8.03 -19.19 -5.95
CA ILE A 39 8.10 -20.03 -4.75
C ILE A 39 6.85 -20.90 -4.61
N ALA A 40 5.65 -20.29 -4.75
CA ALA A 40 4.39 -21.03 -4.64
C ALA A 40 4.29 -22.16 -5.68
N ARG A 41 4.68 -21.87 -6.94
CA ARG A 41 4.63 -22.85 -8.04
C ARG A 41 5.65 -23.97 -7.87
N GLU A 42 6.86 -23.67 -7.44
CA GLU A 42 7.88 -24.68 -7.15
C GLU A 42 7.45 -25.59 -5.98
N LEU A 43 6.90 -25.02 -4.90
CA LEU A 43 6.38 -25.79 -3.77
C LEU A 43 5.22 -26.71 -4.18
N ALA A 44 4.26 -26.20 -4.96
CA ALA A 44 3.13 -27.01 -5.43
C ALA A 44 3.58 -28.12 -6.39
N THR A 45 4.55 -27.85 -7.25
CA THR A 45 5.15 -28.87 -8.13
C THR A 45 5.85 -29.97 -7.32
N ASN A 46 6.51 -29.62 -6.21
CA ASN A 46 7.10 -30.60 -5.30
C ASN A 46 6.04 -31.47 -4.61
N ILE A 47 4.89 -30.91 -4.22
CA ILE A 47 3.76 -31.69 -3.67
C ILE A 47 3.32 -32.74 -4.69
N LEU A 48 3.05 -32.37 -5.95
CA LEU A 48 2.61 -33.32 -6.98
C LEU A 48 3.66 -34.40 -7.28
N LYS A 49 4.94 -34.00 -7.38
CA LYS A 49 6.02 -34.92 -7.72
C LYS A 49 6.34 -35.91 -6.61
N TYR A 50 6.28 -35.50 -5.34
CA TYR A 50 6.82 -36.31 -4.24
C TYR A 50 5.80 -36.61 -3.13
N GLY A 51 4.83 -35.73 -2.92
CA GLY A 51 3.87 -35.78 -1.82
C GLY A 51 2.49 -36.37 -2.18
N GLY A 52 2.17 -36.45 -3.47
CA GLY A 52 0.85 -36.88 -3.95
C GLY A 52 -0.12 -35.70 -4.00
N GLU A 53 -0.79 -35.43 -2.88
CA GLU A 53 -1.67 -34.25 -2.72
C GLU A 53 -1.30 -33.46 -1.47
N GLY A 54 -1.75 -32.22 -1.40
CA GLY A 54 -1.41 -31.30 -0.32
C GLY A 54 -2.09 -29.95 -0.43
N HIS A 55 -1.55 -28.96 0.26
CA HIS A 55 -2.03 -27.58 0.19
C HIS A 55 -0.89 -26.57 0.26
N ILE A 56 -1.12 -25.43 -0.39
CA ILE A 56 -0.31 -24.22 -0.26
C ILE A 56 -1.13 -23.18 0.48
N ARG A 57 -0.61 -22.67 1.58
CA ARG A 57 -1.15 -21.54 2.33
C ARG A 57 -0.16 -20.37 2.30
N ILE A 58 -0.66 -19.18 2.06
CA ILE A 58 0.10 -17.92 2.07
C ILE A 58 -0.56 -16.99 3.06
N ASP A 59 0.17 -16.60 4.11
CA ASP A 59 -0.28 -15.64 5.11
C ASP A 59 0.51 -14.33 4.94
N LEU A 60 -0.22 -13.21 4.82
CA LEU A 60 0.35 -11.87 4.82
C LEU A 60 0.27 -11.24 6.21
N THR A 61 1.38 -10.67 6.63
CA THR A 61 1.51 -9.85 7.84
C THR A 61 2.11 -8.50 7.48
N PRO A 62 2.09 -7.49 8.37
CA PRO A 62 2.71 -6.20 8.07
C PRO A 62 4.21 -6.28 7.76
N GLU A 63 4.90 -7.34 8.20
CA GLU A 63 6.37 -7.43 8.16
C GLU A 63 6.89 -8.50 7.20
N LYS A 64 6.05 -9.49 6.88
CA LYS A 64 6.47 -10.68 6.12
C LYS A 64 5.30 -11.39 5.44
N ILE A 65 5.65 -12.15 4.40
CA ILE A 65 4.82 -13.16 3.76
C ILE A 65 5.32 -14.53 4.23
N ILE A 66 4.41 -15.39 4.69
CA ILE A 66 4.72 -16.76 5.11
C ILE A 66 4.01 -17.71 4.15
N ILE A 67 4.78 -18.61 3.55
CA ILE A 67 4.28 -19.63 2.63
C ILE A 67 4.47 -20.98 3.31
N LEU A 68 3.37 -21.71 3.47
CA LEU A 68 3.34 -23.05 4.03
C LEU A 68 2.87 -24.01 2.94
N ALA A 69 3.68 -25.04 2.68
CA ALA A 69 3.33 -26.13 1.80
C ALA A 69 3.32 -27.41 2.62
N GLU A 70 2.20 -28.13 2.64
CA GLU A 70 2.12 -29.43 3.30
C GLU A 70 1.61 -30.49 2.34
N ASP A 71 2.35 -31.59 2.22
CA ASP A 71 1.88 -32.80 1.55
C ASP A 71 1.37 -33.85 2.55
N GLU A 72 0.52 -34.75 2.06
CA GLU A 72 0.00 -35.87 2.85
C GLU A 72 0.99 -37.05 2.95
N GLY A 73 2.06 -37.04 2.15
CA GLY A 73 2.96 -38.17 1.95
C GLY A 73 2.35 -39.24 1.06
N ARG A 74 3.18 -39.95 0.29
CA ARG A 74 2.70 -41.10 -0.49
C ARG A 74 2.36 -42.24 0.46
N LYS A 75 1.13 -42.78 0.35
CA LYS A 75 0.64 -43.92 1.14
C LYS A 75 1.47 -45.21 0.98
N GLN A 76 2.43 -45.24 0.06
CA GLN A 76 3.36 -46.34 -0.14
C GLN A 76 4.75 -45.78 -0.46
N GLU A 77 5.64 -45.75 0.53
CA GLU A 77 7.01 -46.28 0.46
C GLU A 77 7.77 -45.93 1.75
N ASN A 78 8.39 -46.96 2.35
CA ASN A 78 9.39 -46.80 3.40
C ASN A 78 10.63 -46.09 2.82
N VAL A 79 10.59 -44.76 2.72
CA VAL A 79 11.76 -43.97 2.31
C VAL A 79 12.63 -43.72 3.54
N SER A 80 13.49 -44.69 3.82
CA SER A 80 14.66 -44.51 4.68
C SER A 80 15.59 -43.46 4.07
N LYS A 81 15.83 -42.36 4.81
CA LYS A 81 16.73 -41.23 4.50
C LYS A 81 16.31 -40.39 3.28
N LEU A 82 16.01 -39.12 3.54
CA LEU A 82 15.91 -38.04 2.55
C LEU A 82 17.23 -37.93 1.78
N ASN A 83 17.38 -38.63 0.66
CA ASN A 83 18.43 -38.34 -0.32
C ASN A 83 17.94 -37.17 -1.19
N ILE A 84 18.40 -35.96 -0.88
CA ILE A 84 18.12 -34.69 -1.59
C ILE A 84 18.90 -34.61 -2.94
N SER A 85 19.16 -35.75 -3.58
CA SER A 85 20.00 -35.85 -4.79
C SER A 85 19.25 -36.68 -5.83
N SER A 86 18.47 -36.08 -6.73
CA SER A 86 18.99 -35.69 -8.05
C SER A 86 17.90 -34.99 -8.91
N GLY A 87 16.98 -34.28 -8.27
CA GLY A 87 15.90 -33.53 -8.95
C GLY A 87 15.21 -32.47 -8.08
N LEU A 88 15.21 -32.65 -6.76
CA LEU A 88 14.75 -31.66 -5.75
C LEU A 88 15.68 -30.45 -5.62
N GLY A 89 16.98 -30.62 -5.91
CA GLY A 89 18.00 -29.61 -5.62
C GLY A 89 17.88 -28.30 -6.39
N LEU A 90 17.32 -28.30 -7.60
CA LEU A 90 17.13 -27.06 -8.38
C LEU A 90 15.92 -26.26 -7.89
N GLY A 91 14.76 -26.90 -7.72
CA GLY A 91 13.53 -26.23 -7.24
C GLY A 91 13.66 -25.71 -5.81
N LEU A 92 14.26 -26.50 -4.90
CA LEU A 92 14.53 -26.04 -3.53
C LEU A 92 15.54 -24.90 -3.51
N LYS A 93 16.58 -24.94 -4.35
CA LYS A 93 17.55 -23.84 -4.45
C LYS A 93 16.94 -22.55 -5.00
N ILE A 94 15.96 -22.65 -5.91
CA ILE A 94 15.17 -21.48 -6.35
C ILE A 94 14.40 -20.88 -5.17
N ILE A 95 13.79 -21.72 -4.33
CA ILE A 95 13.07 -21.26 -3.14
C ILE A 95 14.04 -20.63 -2.12
N GLU A 96 15.15 -21.29 -1.81
CA GLU A 96 16.20 -20.76 -0.92
C GLU A 96 16.72 -19.40 -1.40
N ASN A 97 17.00 -19.25 -2.70
CA ASN A 97 17.48 -17.99 -3.27
C ASN A 97 16.46 -16.84 -3.21
N ASN A 98 15.18 -17.15 -3.04
CA ASN A 98 14.09 -16.17 -3.08
C ASN A 98 13.40 -15.97 -1.73
N THR A 99 13.88 -16.62 -0.66
CA THR A 99 13.32 -16.54 0.69
C THR A 99 14.37 -16.01 1.67
N ASP A 100 13.91 -15.48 2.81
CA ASP A 100 14.80 -15.08 3.93
C ASP A 100 15.01 -16.24 4.90
N GLU A 101 13.97 -17.04 5.13
CA GLU A 101 14.02 -18.22 5.98
C GLU A 101 13.30 -19.37 5.28
N MET A 102 13.86 -20.57 5.40
CA MET A 102 13.25 -21.79 4.91
C MET A 102 13.41 -22.89 5.94
N GLU A 103 12.33 -23.62 6.22
CA GLU A 103 12.32 -24.75 7.13
C GLU A 103 11.57 -25.92 6.50
N ILE A 104 12.14 -27.13 6.58
CA ILE A 104 11.55 -28.36 6.07
C ILE A 104 11.43 -29.35 7.24
N LYS A 105 10.22 -29.86 7.47
CA LYS A 105 9.92 -30.82 8.55
C LYS A 105 9.04 -31.94 8.04
N LYS A 106 9.13 -33.12 8.68
CA LYS A 106 8.12 -34.16 8.52
C LYS A 106 6.88 -33.81 9.35
N ASN A 107 5.70 -33.99 8.78
CA ASN A 107 4.44 -33.75 9.47
C ASN A 107 3.89 -35.05 10.10
N ALA A 108 2.91 -34.92 10.99
CA ALA A 108 2.33 -36.05 11.71
C ALA A 108 1.63 -37.09 10.81
N ARG A 109 1.32 -36.72 9.55
CA ARG A 109 0.70 -37.59 8.55
C ARG A 109 1.73 -38.41 7.75
N GLY A 110 3.03 -38.22 7.98
CA GLY A 110 4.12 -38.88 7.26
C GLY A 110 4.61 -38.12 6.02
N GLY A 111 3.92 -37.04 5.65
CA GLY A 111 4.30 -36.12 4.59
C GLY A 111 5.33 -35.07 5.03
N THR A 112 5.55 -34.07 4.17
CA THR A 112 6.51 -32.99 4.40
C THR A 112 5.77 -31.66 4.54
N THR A 113 6.21 -30.83 5.49
CA THR A 113 5.85 -29.42 5.62
C THR A 113 7.06 -28.58 5.27
N VAL A 114 6.91 -27.70 4.29
CA VAL A 114 7.90 -26.68 3.92
C VAL A 114 7.34 -25.32 4.28
N LYS A 115 8.08 -24.58 5.10
CA LYS A 115 7.81 -23.19 5.44
C LYS A 115 8.85 -22.30 4.77
N ALA A 116 8.40 -21.33 4.00
CA ALA A 116 9.20 -20.29 3.38
C ALA A 116 8.74 -18.92 3.90
N VAL A 117 9.67 -18.07 4.29
CA VAL A 117 9.39 -16.72 4.79
C VAL A 117 10.08 -15.71 3.89
N ILE A 118 9.31 -14.70 3.48
CA ILE A 118 9.82 -13.52 2.77
C ILE A 118 9.60 -12.32 3.68
N ASN A 119 10.68 -11.68 4.12
CA ASN A 119 10.61 -10.44 4.88
C ASN A 119 10.28 -9.29 3.94
N LEU A 120 9.19 -8.58 4.21
CA LEU A 120 8.87 -7.32 3.52
C LEU A 120 9.78 -6.19 4.01
N ILE A 121 10.34 -6.34 5.21
CA ILE A 121 11.35 -5.44 5.77
C ILE A 121 12.75 -5.92 5.37
N ARG A 122 13.15 -5.79 4.09
CA ARG A 122 14.55 -6.01 3.68
C ARG A 122 15.38 -4.72 3.73
N LYS A 123 16.61 -4.86 4.21
CA LYS A 123 17.64 -3.85 4.51
C LYS A 123 18.08 -2.92 3.36
N SER A 124 17.55 -3.05 2.15
CA SER A 124 17.89 -2.12 1.07
C SER A 124 16.86 -1.01 0.99
N GLU A 125 17.19 0.12 1.63
CA GLU A 125 16.78 1.45 1.18
C GLU A 125 17.33 1.68 -0.25
N LYS A 126 16.85 0.93 -1.26
CA LYS A 126 16.90 1.46 -2.61
C LYS A 126 16.03 2.70 -2.55
N ASP A 127 16.64 3.87 -2.76
CA ASP A 127 15.98 5.17 -2.65
C ASP A 127 14.60 5.09 -3.29
N LEU A 128 13.56 5.23 -2.46
CA LEU A 128 12.18 5.34 -2.93
C LEU A 128 12.11 6.58 -3.82
N ARG A 129 12.04 6.36 -5.14
CA ARG A 129 11.89 7.42 -6.13
C ARG A 129 10.41 7.61 -6.37
N ILE A 130 9.90 8.77 -5.96
CA ILE A 130 8.50 9.14 -6.15
C ILE A 130 8.47 10.26 -7.18
N SER A 131 7.75 10.05 -8.27
CA SER A 131 7.33 11.12 -9.17
C SER A 131 6.12 11.83 -8.56
N VAL A 132 6.15 13.15 -8.53
CA VAL A 132 5.18 13.99 -7.83
C VAL A 132 4.47 14.89 -8.83
N GLY A 133 3.15 14.89 -8.79
CA GLY A 133 2.31 15.89 -9.44
C GLY A 133 1.41 16.56 -8.40
N ILE A 134 1.47 17.88 -8.31
CA ILE A 134 0.62 18.67 -7.41
C ILE A 134 0.00 19.81 -8.22
N ALA A 135 -1.32 19.86 -8.26
CA ALA A 135 -2.06 20.96 -8.86
C ALA A 135 -3.06 21.49 -7.84
N THR A 136 -3.06 22.80 -7.63
CA THR A 136 -3.95 23.46 -6.68
C THR A 136 -4.43 24.78 -7.23
N ARG A 137 -5.67 25.18 -6.92
CA ARG A 137 -6.28 26.43 -7.38
C ARG A 137 -7.21 26.97 -6.30
N PRO A 138 -7.16 28.28 -6.00
CA PRO A 138 -8.14 28.87 -5.13
C PRO A 138 -9.55 28.83 -5.75
N LYS A 139 -10.56 29.00 -4.90
CA LYS A 139 -11.94 29.28 -5.31
C LYS A 139 -11.99 30.46 -6.27
N HIS A 140 -12.93 30.41 -7.22
CA HIS A 140 -13.11 31.49 -8.18
C HIS A 140 -13.32 32.84 -7.48
N LEU A 141 -12.60 33.86 -7.94
CA LEU A 141 -12.55 35.23 -7.38
C LEU A 141 -11.84 35.38 -6.03
N GLU A 142 -11.20 34.32 -5.52
CA GLU A 142 -10.31 34.41 -4.36
C GLU A 142 -8.85 34.40 -4.82
N ASP A 143 -7.99 35.20 -4.17
CA ASP A 143 -6.55 35.22 -4.41
C ASP A 143 -5.78 34.24 -3.52
N LYS A 144 -6.45 33.69 -2.51
CA LYS A 144 -5.87 32.86 -1.45
C LYS A 144 -6.58 31.52 -1.39
N ASN A 145 -5.78 30.47 -1.25
CA ASN A 145 -6.24 29.09 -1.26
C ASN A 145 -6.22 28.52 0.15
N GLY A 146 -7.36 28.01 0.63
CA GLY A 146 -7.51 27.33 1.92
C GLY A 146 -6.94 25.90 1.95
N ASP A 147 -6.65 25.31 0.79
CA ASP A 147 -6.03 23.98 0.71
C ASP A 147 -4.53 24.04 1.01
N VAL A 148 -4.02 22.97 1.62
CA VAL A 148 -2.60 22.77 1.93
C VAL A 148 -2.09 21.51 1.27
N VAL A 149 -0.90 21.59 0.68
CA VAL A 149 -0.09 20.41 0.33
C VAL A 149 1.32 20.59 0.86
N VAL A 150 1.79 19.62 1.64
CA VAL A 150 3.20 19.51 2.03
C VAL A 150 3.68 18.10 1.71
N PHE A 151 4.70 18.01 0.88
CA PHE A 151 5.38 16.75 0.57
C PHE A 151 6.89 16.92 0.83
N LYS A 152 7.44 16.16 1.79
CA LYS A 152 8.86 16.24 2.14
C LYS A 152 9.44 14.89 2.53
N ARG A 153 10.75 14.73 2.32
CA ARG A 153 11.49 13.55 2.81
C ARG A 153 11.79 13.70 4.30
N ILE A 154 11.58 12.64 5.08
CA ILE A 154 11.89 12.54 6.51
C ILE A 154 12.49 11.16 6.83
N ASN A 155 13.72 11.08 7.34
CA ASN A 155 14.37 9.83 7.78
C ASN A 155 14.23 8.64 6.79
N GLY A 156 14.57 8.87 5.52
CA GLY A 156 14.49 7.83 4.47
C GLY A 156 13.07 7.53 3.95
N LYS A 157 12.04 8.17 4.52
CA LYS A 157 10.63 8.07 4.12
C LYS A 157 10.15 9.41 3.56
N TYR A 158 8.90 9.47 3.10
CA TYR A 158 8.23 10.72 2.75
C TYR A 158 7.05 10.98 3.66
N LEU A 159 6.81 12.25 3.98
CA LEU A 159 5.60 12.75 4.62
C LEU A 159 4.80 13.50 3.56
N LEU A 160 3.55 13.08 3.38
CA LEU A 160 2.52 13.84 2.67
C LEU A 160 1.52 14.38 3.69
N VAL A 161 1.15 15.65 3.56
CA VAL A 161 -0.01 16.26 4.22
C VAL A 161 -0.81 16.98 3.15
N VAL A 162 -2.10 16.66 3.08
CA VAL A 162 -3.11 17.38 2.31
C VAL A 162 -4.18 17.82 3.28
N ALA A 163 -4.54 19.10 3.26
CA ALA A 163 -5.56 19.64 4.14
C ALA A 163 -6.52 20.54 3.36
N ASP A 164 -7.79 20.53 3.73
CA ASP A 164 -8.85 21.41 3.25
C ASP A 164 -9.36 22.16 4.49
N VAL A 165 -9.06 23.46 4.56
CA VAL A 165 -9.48 24.30 5.69
C VAL A 165 -10.91 24.76 5.46
N LEU A 166 -11.74 24.70 6.51
CA LEU A 166 -13.15 25.04 6.37
C LEU A 166 -13.40 26.46 5.82
N GLY A 167 -14.17 26.53 4.73
CA GLY A 167 -14.51 27.76 4.03
C GLY A 167 -13.33 28.30 3.20
N HIS A 168 -13.46 29.51 2.66
CA HIS A 168 -12.48 30.05 1.70
C HIS A 168 -11.92 31.42 2.12
N GLY A 169 -10.97 31.92 1.33
CA GLY A 169 -10.37 33.25 1.45
C GLY A 169 -9.40 33.38 2.63
N ASP A 170 -9.13 34.62 3.05
CA ASP A 170 -8.06 34.95 4.01
C ASP A 170 -8.12 34.16 5.33
N LYS A 171 -9.32 33.93 5.87
CA LYS A 171 -9.50 33.20 7.13
C LYS A 171 -9.18 31.72 7.00
N ALA A 172 -9.42 31.12 5.84
CA ALA A 172 -9.03 29.75 5.58
C ALA A 172 -7.52 29.67 5.35
N TYR A 173 -6.99 30.60 4.54
CA TYR A 173 -5.57 30.72 4.25
C TYR A 173 -4.70 30.90 5.51
N GLU A 174 -5.15 31.67 6.51
CA GLU A 174 -4.40 31.82 7.77
C GLU A 174 -4.20 30.48 8.49
N VAL A 175 -5.22 29.62 8.53
CA VAL A 175 -5.11 28.29 9.14
C VAL A 175 -4.27 27.37 8.25
N ALA A 176 -4.42 27.49 6.93
CA ALA A 176 -3.65 26.73 5.95
C ALA A 176 -2.13 26.96 6.14
N GLU A 177 -1.73 28.22 6.33
CA GLU A 177 -0.34 28.57 6.60
C GLU A 177 0.16 28.02 7.94
N ARG A 178 -0.66 28.00 9.00
CA ARG A 178 -0.29 27.34 10.28
C ARG A 178 -0.03 25.84 10.11
N ILE A 179 -0.90 25.14 9.39
CA ILE A 179 -0.74 23.71 9.09
C ILE A 179 0.56 23.46 8.33
N LYS A 180 0.81 24.29 7.30
CA LYS A 180 1.99 24.21 6.45
C LYS A 180 3.27 24.50 7.23
N GLU A 181 3.31 25.57 8.02
CA GLU A 181 4.46 25.93 8.84
C GLU A 181 4.81 24.85 9.86
N TYR A 182 3.80 24.34 10.58
CA TYR A 182 3.99 23.24 11.51
C TYR A 182 4.58 22.02 10.80
N THR A 183 3.96 21.59 9.69
CA THR A 183 4.39 20.41 8.94
C THR A 183 5.80 20.58 8.37
N MET A 184 6.16 21.77 7.90
CA MET A 184 7.51 22.06 7.40
C MET A 184 8.57 21.94 8.49
N LYS A 185 8.25 22.30 9.74
CA LYS A 185 9.16 22.18 10.91
C LYS A 185 9.32 20.72 11.40
N VAL A 186 8.43 19.80 11.02
CA VAL A 186 8.53 18.39 11.40
C VAL A 186 9.69 17.71 10.67
N ASN A 187 10.71 17.30 11.41
CA ASN A 187 11.88 16.60 10.87
C ASN A 187 11.91 15.11 11.22
N ASN A 188 11.05 14.67 12.14
CA ASN A 188 10.92 13.27 12.53
C ASN A 188 9.47 12.99 12.94
N ILE A 189 8.98 11.78 12.65
CA ILE A 189 7.68 11.28 13.08
C ILE A 189 7.90 9.95 13.77
N THR A 190 7.72 9.94 15.10
CA THR A 190 7.74 8.71 15.89
C THR A 190 6.49 7.87 15.61
N THR A 191 5.31 8.51 15.59
CA THR A 191 4.02 7.90 15.25
C THR A 191 3.14 8.93 14.56
N LEU A 192 2.24 8.50 13.67
CA LEU A 192 1.23 9.40 13.08
C LEU A 192 0.29 10.01 14.13
N TYR A 193 0.02 9.29 15.22
CA TYR A 193 -0.78 9.82 16.31
C TYR A 193 -0.12 11.05 16.97
N ASN A 194 1.19 11.00 17.22
CA ASN A 194 1.91 12.14 17.80
C ASN A 194 1.94 13.35 16.86
N PHE A 195 2.04 13.10 15.55
CA PHE A 195 1.92 14.15 14.54
C PHE A 195 0.51 14.75 14.54
N PHE A 196 -0.53 13.91 14.55
CA PHE A 196 -1.93 14.32 14.59
C PHE A 196 -2.26 15.19 15.81
N ILE A 197 -1.91 14.75 17.03
CA ILE A 197 -2.22 15.50 18.26
C ILE A 197 -1.56 16.87 18.24
N ARG A 198 -0.31 16.97 17.78
CA ARG A 198 0.38 18.26 17.68
C ARG A 198 -0.25 19.14 16.61
N LEU A 199 -0.56 18.59 15.43
CA LEU A 199 -1.29 19.33 14.39
C LEU A 199 -2.63 19.85 14.91
N GLU A 200 -3.40 19.03 15.61
CA GLU A 200 -4.67 19.41 16.22
C GLU A 200 -4.51 20.57 17.21
N MET A 201 -3.47 20.55 18.05
CA MET A 201 -3.17 21.65 18.97
C MET A 201 -2.79 22.94 18.25
N GLU A 202 -2.02 22.89 17.16
CA GLU A 202 -1.60 24.07 16.39
C GLU A 202 -2.78 24.82 15.76
N ILE A 203 -3.83 24.08 15.38
CA ILE A 203 -5.04 24.65 14.78
C ILE A 203 -6.26 24.62 15.70
N ALA A 204 -6.06 24.36 17.00
CA ALA A 204 -7.14 24.33 17.98
C ALA A 204 -7.83 25.69 18.08
N GLY A 205 -9.17 25.70 18.07
CA GLY A 205 -9.98 26.92 18.15
C GLY A 205 -9.98 27.77 16.88
N THR A 206 -9.38 27.28 15.79
CA THR A 206 -9.46 27.91 14.46
C THR A 206 -10.74 27.47 13.72
N ARG A 207 -10.80 27.74 12.41
CA ARG A 207 -11.84 27.17 11.54
C ARG A 207 -11.78 25.63 11.47
N GLY A 208 -10.61 25.05 11.75
CA GLY A 208 -10.34 23.63 11.60
C GLY A 208 -10.23 23.20 10.15
N SER A 209 -9.89 21.93 9.96
CA SER A 209 -9.59 21.40 8.62
C SER A 209 -9.88 19.90 8.52
N ALA A 210 -10.26 19.44 7.33
CA ALA A 210 -10.14 18.05 6.95
C ALA A 210 -8.69 17.76 6.55
N VAL A 211 -8.13 16.63 6.98
CA VAL A 211 -6.70 16.33 6.83
C VAL A 211 -6.48 14.89 6.42
N PHE A 212 -5.72 14.71 5.34
CA PHE A 212 -5.07 13.47 4.96
C PHE A 212 -3.57 13.60 5.21
N SER A 213 -2.98 12.64 5.93
CA SER A 213 -1.53 12.61 6.13
C SER A 213 -1.03 11.18 6.01
N ALA A 214 0.10 11.01 5.32
CA ALA A 214 0.71 9.72 5.08
C ALA A 214 2.23 9.76 5.27
N VAL A 215 2.75 8.73 5.94
CA VAL A 215 4.18 8.39 5.95
C VAL A 215 4.40 7.24 4.98
N ILE A 216 5.15 7.52 3.92
CA ILE A 216 5.35 6.65 2.77
C ILE A 216 6.76 6.10 2.79
N SER A 217 6.88 4.78 2.73
CA SER A 217 8.14 4.06 2.61
C SER A 217 8.07 3.11 1.41
N SER A 218 9.19 2.47 1.06
CA SER A 218 9.22 1.45 0.01
C SER A 218 8.38 0.21 0.31
N GLN A 219 7.96 0.02 1.57
CA GLN A 219 7.31 -1.21 2.03
C GLN A 219 5.86 -1.00 2.44
N LYS A 220 5.50 0.21 2.87
CA LYS A 220 4.15 0.52 3.33
C LYS A 220 3.85 2.01 3.26
N ILE A 221 2.56 2.31 3.24
CA ILE A 221 1.98 3.63 3.46
C ILE A 221 1.18 3.55 4.75
N GLU A 222 1.63 4.25 5.77
CA GLU A 222 0.84 4.46 6.99
C GLU A 222 0.17 5.82 6.88
N TYR A 223 -1.14 5.91 7.10
CA TYR A 223 -1.87 7.17 6.94
C TYR A 223 -3.02 7.33 7.93
N PHE A 224 -3.47 8.57 8.10
CA PHE A 224 -4.80 8.88 8.61
C PHE A 224 -5.52 9.80 7.63
N ASN A 225 -6.84 9.73 7.64
CA ASN A 225 -7.69 10.58 6.82
C ASN A 225 -8.91 11.00 7.64
N ILE A 226 -9.00 12.27 7.97
CA ILE A 226 -10.05 12.85 8.81
C ILE A 226 -10.83 13.86 7.98
N GLY A 227 -12.14 13.67 7.88
CA GLY A 227 -13.04 14.55 7.15
C GLY A 227 -13.46 13.99 5.78
N ASN A 228 -13.39 14.84 4.76
CA ASN A 228 -13.94 14.67 3.42
C ASN A 228 -12.86 14.48 2.33
N ILE A 229 -11.57 14.53 2.65
CA ILE A 229 -10.50 14.33 1.67
C ILE A 229 -10.58 12.92 1.09
N ARG A 230 -10.57 12.83 -0.23
CA ARG A 230 -10.66 11.57 -0.95
C ARG A 230 -9.27 11.11 -1.36
N ALA A 231 -8.94 9.86 -1.06
CA ALA A 231 -7.64 9.30 -1.40
C ALA A 231 -7.79 7.87 -1.94
N TRP A 232 -6.93 7.51 -2.90
CA TRP A 232 -6.91 6.19 -3.53
C TRP A 232 -5.50 5.69 -3.71
N LEU A 233 -5.32 4.37 -3.63
CA LEU A 233 -4.19 3.70 -4.24
C LEU A 233 -4.63 3.08 -5.57
N ALA A 234 -3.99 3.51 -6.65
CA ALA A 234 -4.24 3.05 -8.00
C ALA A 234 -3.02 2.27 -8.51
N SER A 235 -3.24 1.09 -9.09
CA SER A 235 -2.27 0.34 -9.87
C SER A 235 -2.85 0.02 -11.25
N TYR A 236 -2.09 -0.68 -12.09
CA TYR A 236 -2.53 -1.05 -13.44
C TYR A 236 -3.89 -1.77 -13.47
N LYS A 237 -4.21 -2.54 -12.44
CA LYS A 237 -5.41 -3.42 -12.44
C LYS A 237 -6.42 -3.10 -11.36
N ASN A 238 -6.04 -2.30 -10.36
CA ASN A 238 -6.83 -2.13 -9.17
C ASN A 238 -6.79 -0.70 -8.68
N VAL A 239 -7.94 -0.18 -8.29
CA VAL A 239 -8.06 1.10 -7.59
C VAL A 239 -8.75 0.83 -6.27
N LYS A 240 -8.10 1.25 -5.19
CA LYS A 240 -8.57 1.08 -3.82
C LYS A 240 -8.82 2.43 -3.20
N TYR A 241 -10.07 2.72 -2.83
CA TYR A 241 -10.40 3.87 -2.00
C TYR A 241 -9.82 3.70 -0.58
N LEU A 242 -9.13 4.72 -0.07
CA LEU A 242 -8.54 4.72 1.25
C LEU A 242 -9.56 5.10 2.32
N SER A 243 -9.49 4.44 3.48
CA SER A 243 -10.45 4.62 4.56
C SER A 243 -10.32 6.01 5.20
N GLN A 244 -11.45 6.56 5.65
CA GLN A 244 -11.50 7.85 6.34
C GLN A 244 -12.33 7.78 7.62
N VAL A 245 -12.09 8.71 8.52
CA VAL A 245 -12.85 8.92 9.75
C VAL A 245 -13.56 10.28 9.66
N PRO A 246 -14.86 10.40 9.99
CA PRO A 246 -15.52 11.68 10.03
C PRO A 246 -14.93 12.56 11.15
N GLY A 247 -14.73 13.84 10.87
CA GLY A 247 -14.22 14.80 11.85
C GLY A 247 -13.69 16.08 11.21
N ILE A 248 -13.44 17.08 12.05
CA ILE A 248 -12.79 18.34 11.67
C ILE A 248 -11.69 18.58 12.70
N VAL A 249 -10.43 18.52 12.25
CA VAL A 249 -9.26 18.72 13.10
C VAL A 249 -9.26 20.16 13.62
N GLY A 250 -9.04 20.34 14.93
CA GLY A 250 -8.96 21.67 15.56
C GLY A 250 -10.29 22.25 16.05
N ARG A 251 -11.44 21.57 15.86
CA ARG A 251 -12.75 22.00 16.39
C ARG A 251 -13.34 21.09 17.45
N LEU A 252 -13.46 19.81 17.16
CA LEU A 252 -14.09 18.81 18.03
C LEU A 252 -13.15 17.61 18.19
N PRO A 253 -13.21 16.89 19.33
CA PRO A 253 -12.43 15.67 19.50
C PRO A 253 -12.70 14.67 18.37
N VAL A 254 -11.64 14.22 17.69
CA VAL A 254 -11.72 13.21 16.63
C VAL A 254 -11.29 11.86 17.18
N ASN A 255 -12.04 10.79 16.85
CA ASN A 255 -11.63 9.43 17.16
C ASN A 255 -10.52 8.97 16.20
N PHE A 256 -9.27 9.32 16.53
CA PHE A 256 -8.13 9.04 15.67
C PHE A 256 -8.00 7.55 15.35
N LYS A 257 -7.81 7.25 14.06
CA LYS A 257 -7.44 5.92 13.58
C LYS A 257 -6.44 6.06 12.44
N SER A 258 -5.34 5.32 12.53
CA SER A 258 -4.41 5.14 11.42
C SER A 258 -4.69 3.82 10.68
N PHE A 259 -4.28 3.80 9.42
CA PHE A 259 -4.41 2.67 8.51
C PHE A 259 -3.05 2.37 7.88
N ILE A 260 -2.86 1.12 7.44
CA ILE A 260 -1.62 0.66 6.82
C ILE A 260 -1.96 -0.03 5.51
N GLU A 261 -1.35 0.44 4.43
CA GLU A 261 -1.31 -0.21 3.13
C GLU A 261 0.06 -0.83 2.92
N SER A 262 0.10 -2.13 2.62
CA SER A 262 1.34 -2.85 2.35
C SER A 262 1.83 -2.57 0.92
N GLY A 263 3.13 -2.70 0.68
CA GLY A 263 3.74 -2.56 -0.65
C GLY A 263 4.29 -1.19 -1.03
N GLY A 264 4.01 -0.14 -0.24
CA GLY A 264 4.46 1.21 -0.55
C GLY A 264 3.78 1.77 -1.81
N LEU A 265 4.55 2.48 -2.66
CA LEU A 265 4.08 3.01 -3.94
C LEU A 265 4.61 2.25 -5.15
N TYR A 266 5.17 1.05 -4.97
CA TYR A 266 5.74 0.31 -6.09
C TYR A 266 4.67 -0.01 -7.14
N ASN A 267 4.92 0.35 -8.41
CA ASN A 267 3.97 0.18 -9.52
C ASN A 267 2.55 0.67 -9.20
N SER A 268 2.45 1.69 -8.36
CA SER A 268 1.18 2.27 -7.93
C SER A 268 1.31 3.78 -7.74
N ALA A 269 0.16 4.44 -7.72
CA ALA A 269 0.03 5.85 -7.48
C ALA A 269 -0.92 6.09 -6.31
N LEU A 270 -0.50 6.93 -5.37
CA LEU A 270 -1.40 7.54 -4.39
C LEU A 270 -1.98 8.80 -5.02
N VAL A 271 -3.29 8.82 -5.18
CA VAL A 271 -4.05 9.99 -5.67
C VAL A 271 -4.84 10.55 -4.50
N VAL A 272 -4.70 11.84 -4.20
CA VAL A 272 -5.41 12.54 -3.12
C VAL A 272 -6.06 13.79 -3.68
N CYS A 273 -7.34 13.98 -3.39
CA CYS A 273 -8.11 15.13 -3.84
C CYS A 273 -8.90 15.74 -2.67
N THR A 274 -8.90 17.07 -2.58
CA THR A 274 -9.85 17.82 -1.73
C THR A 274 -11.25 17.77 -2.35
N ASP A 275 -12.26 18.25 -1.63
CA ASP A 275 -13.66 18.16 -2.09
C ASP A 275 -14.02 19.18 -3.18
N GLY A 276 -13.17 20.20 -3.41
CA GLY A 276 -13.19 21.03 -4.62
C GLY A 276 -12.90 20.27 -5.91
N ILE A 277 -12.53 18.98 -5.86
CA ILE A 277 -12.56 18.10 -7.03
C ILE A 277 -13.90 17.37 -7.05
N THR A 278 -14.62 17.44 -8.18
CA THR A 278 -15.95 16.84 -8.33
C THR A 278 -15.99 15.37 -7.91
N ARG A 279 -17.07 14.96 -7.24
CA ARG A 279 -17.28 13.56 -6.81
C ARG A 279 -17.37 12.56 -7.97
N ARG A 280 -17.59 13.04 -9.19
CA ARG A 280 -17.57 12.21 -10.41
C ARG A 280 -16.16 11.73 -10.77
N PHE A 281 -15.12 12.46 -10.34
CA PHE A 281 -13.75 12.03 -10.54
C PHE A 281 -13.47 10.78 -9.72
N THR A 282 -13.02 9.73 -10.42
CA THR A 282 -12.42 8.55 -9.82
C THR A 282 -11.17 8.15 -10.62
N PRO A 283 -10.10 7.64 -9.98
CA PRO A 283 -8.90 7.20 -10.70
C PRO A 283 -9.16 6.11 -11.74
N GLU A 284 -10.18 5.28 -11.58
CA GLU A 284 -10.59 4.27 -12.55
C GLU A 284 -10.90 4.89 -13.92
N SER A 285 -11.54 6.07 -13.91
CA SER A 285 -11.88 6.83 -15.12
C SER A 285 -10.63 7.39 -15.83
N TYR A 286 -9.49 7.43 -15.15
CA TYR A 286 -8.20 7.92 -15.64
C TYR A 286 -7.13 6.83 -15.60
N SER A 287 -7.51 5.56 -15.46
CA SER A 287 -6.60 4.45 -15.17
C SER A 287 -5.47 4.32 -16.20
N SER A 288 -5.77 4.37 -17.50
CA SER A 288 -4.73 4.36 -18.55
C SER A 288 -3.76 5.53 -18.40
N LEU A 289 -4.26 6.74 -18.12
CA LEU A 289 -3.41 7.92 -17.93
C LEU A 289 -2.56 7.82 -16.66
N ILE A 290 -3.11 7.38 -15.54
CA ILE A 290 -2.34 7.24 -14.29
C ILE A 290 -1.21 6.22 -14.45
N ASN A 291 -1.48 5.12 -15.15
CA ASN A 291 -0.51 4.04 -15.32
C ASN A 291 0.55 4.35 -16.37
N GLU A 292 0.16 4.91 -17.51
CA GLU A 292 1.05 5.15 -18.66
C GLU A 292 1.72 6.53 -18.63
N CYS A 293 1.22 7.48 -17.84
CA CYS A 293 1.79 8.83 -17.84
C CYS A 293 3.16 8.85 -17.16
N GLU A 294 4.16 9.31 -17.92
CA GLU A 294 5.50 9.60 -17.44
C GLU A 294 5.57 10.95 -16.70
N ASN A 295 4.69 11.91 -17.05
CA ASN A 295 4.65 13.24 -16.43
C ASN A 295 3.45 13.41 -15.47
N VAL A 296 3.67 13.00 -14.23
CA VAL A 296 2.65 13.03 -13.17
C VAL A 296 2.11 14.44 -12.89
N GLN A 297 2.92 15.49 -13.10
CA GLN A 297 2.50 16.88 -12.93
C GLN A 297 1.43 17.30 -13.94
N GLN A 298 1.65 16.99 -15.23
CA GLN A 298 0.66 17.30 -16.29
C GLN A 298 -0.67 16.58 -16.04
N LEU A 299 -0.62 15.36 -15.49
CA LEU A 299 -1.83 14.63 -15.13
C LEU A 299 -2.60 15.30 -13.99
N ALA A 300 -1.92 15.78 -12.96
CA ALA A 300 -2.55 16.52 -11.86
C ALA A 300 -3.21 17.81 -12.36
N GLU A 301 -2.53 18.56 -13.24
CA GLU A 301 -3.06 19.77 -13.87
C GLU A 301 -4.29 19.48 -14.74
N LYS A 302 -4.25 18.41 -15.53
CA LYS A 302 -5.39 17.97 -16.35
C LYS A 302 -6.60 17.63 -15.49
N ILE A 303 -6.42 16.85 -14.43
CA ILE A 303 -7.51 16.49 -13.51
C ILE A 303 -8.08 17.75 -12.87
N LEU A 304 -7.24 18.68 -12.39
CA LEU A 304 -7.71 19.93 -11.81
C LEU A 304 -8.51 20.77 -12.82
N ALA A 305 -8.07 20.86 -14.07
CA ALA A 305 -8.75 21.61 -15.11
C ALA A 305 -10.11 20.99 -15.50
N GLU A 306 -10.20 19.67 -15.57
CA GLU A 306 -11.41 18.95 -16.01
C GLU A 306 -12.41 18.71 -14.86
N CYS A 307 -11.91 18.58 -13.62
CA CYS A 307 -12.69 18.12 -12.48
C CYS A 307 -12.78 19.12 -11.32
N GLY A 308 -12.04 20.24 -11.35
CA GLY A 308 -12.05 21.25 -10.28
C GLY A 308 -13.28 22.15 -10.30
N LEU A 309 -14.03 22.16 -9.20
CA LEU A 309 -15.25 22.94 -8.99
C LEU A 309 -14.90 24.42 -8.77
N PRO A 310 -15.41 25.37 -9.59
CA PRO A 310 -15.05 26.79 -9.46
C PRO A 310 -15.50 27.43 -8.13
N GLU A 311 -16.53 26.86 -7.49
CA GLU A 311 -17.10 27.32 -6.23
C GLU A 311 -16.24 27.00 -4.99
N ASP A 312 -15.13 26.28 -5.16
CA ASP A 312 -14.28 25.86 -4.05
C ASP A 312 -12.77 25.89 -4.37
N ASP A 313 -11.98 25.88 -3.29
CA ASP A 313 -10.55 25.58 -3.34
C ASP A 313 -10.38 24.13 -3.80
N ALA A 314 -9.49 23.88 -4.77
CA ALA A 314 -9.39 22.58 -5.41
C ALA A 314 -7.93 22.13 -5.53
N THR A 315 -7.66 20.92 -5.03
CA THR A 315 -6.32 20.34 -4.99
C THR A 315 -6.32 18.89 -5.42
N VAL A 316 -5.34 18.53 -6.27
CA VAL A 316 -5.01 17.19 -6.70
C VAL A 316 -3.53 16.92 -6.40
N VAL A 317 -3.26 15.81 -5.72
CA VAL A 317 -1.91 15.29 -5.48
C VAL A 317 -1.81 13.88 -6.05
N ILE A 318 -0.75 13.62 -6.81
CA ILE A 318 -0.43 12.30 -7.33
C ILE A 318 1.03 11.99 -6.99
N LEU A 319 1.24 10.91 -6.24
CA LEU A 319 2.55 10.36 -5.92
C LEU A 319 2.68 8.98 -6.56
N LYS A 320 3.59 8.82 -7.52
CA LYS A 320 3.80 7.58 -8.28
C LYS A 320 5.18 7.00 -7.99
N GLY A 321 5.25 5.72 -7.62
CA GLY A 321 6.50 5.01 -7.33
C GLY A 321 6.90 3.99 -8.39
#